data_AF-A0A4Z0PTF7-F1
#
_entry.id   AF-A0A4Z0PTF7-F1
#
_cell.length_a   1.000
_cell.length_b   1.000
_cell.length_c   1.000
_cell.angle_alpha   90.00
_cell.angle_beta   90.00
_cell.angle_gamma   90.00
#
_symmetry.space_group_name_H-M   'P 1'
#
loop_
_entity.id
_entity.type
_entity.pdbx_description
1 polymer ?
#
loop_
_entity_poly.entity_id
_entity_poly.type
_entity_poly.pdbx_seq_one_letter_code
_entity_poly.pdbx_strand_id
1 'polypeptide(L)'
;MICYQLPGTILLPDVADRWVIMAIVFVFTFLLPTLGTGVLYWFGHVDSLMLRERAQRPLPLLLGAFSFGMASIILHQPAIFDRLLSQVMTGMTLAVFLTFLFSLRWKISAHGVGVGGALGLLLLFHLTGPSGPTLWGLVLTVLLAGSVLSARLALGAHTPGEAWAGLSLGIGLVFGLSVGLWLSN
;
A
#
# COMPACT_ATOMS: atom_id res chain seq x y z
N MET A 1 12.68 9.33 -4.77
CA MET A 1 12.99 10.27 -5.86
C MET A 1 11.91 10.34 -6.95
N ILE A 2 11.11 9.30 -7.16
CA ILE A 2 10.12 9.25 -8.26
C ILE A 2 8.88 10.13 -7.99
N CYS A 3 8.40 10.23 -6.75
CA CYS A 3 7.19 11.00 -6.43
C CYS A 3 7.31 12.53 -6.56
N TYR A 4 8.51 13.08 -6.80
CA TYR A 4 8.77 14.52 -6.85
C TYR A 4 9.18 15.02 -8.24
N GLN A 5 8.92 14.23 -9.29
CA GLN A 5 9.29 14.57 -10.68
C GLN A 5 8.09 15.05 -11.53
N LEU A 6 6.90 15.23 -10.92
CA LEU A 6 5.74 15.76 -11.63
C LEU A 6 5.88 17.30 -11.83
N PRO A 7 5.79 17.80 -13.07
CA PRO A 7 5.78 19.24 -13.33
C PRO A 7 4.54 19.87 -12.68
N GLY A 8 4.75 20.86 -11.81
CA GLY A 8 3.67 21.55 -11.07
C GLY A 8 3.69 21.32 -9.55
N THR A 9 4.56 20.47 -9.02
CA THR A 9 4.76 20.34 -7.56
C THR A 9 5.68 21.46 -7.06
N ILE A 10 5.09 22.62 -6.84
CA ILE A 10 5.71 23.79 -6.21
C ILE A 10 5.95 23.42 -4.73
N LEU A 11 7.21 23.48 -4.28
CA LEU A 11 7.76 23.01 -2.99
C LEU A 11 8.15 21.52 -2.96
N LEU A 12 9.38 21.26 -3.37
CA LEU A 12 10.15 20.17 -2.75
C LEU A 12 10.15 20.44 -1.24
N PRO A 13 9.63 19.53 -0.40
CA PRO A 13 9.73 19.68 1.03
C PRO A 13 11.20 19.81 1.42
N ASP A 14 11.48 20.59 2.46
CA ASP A 14 12.84 20.68 2.98
C ASP A 14 13.33 19.27 3.35
N VAL A 15 14.64 19.06 3.37
CA VAL A 15 15.21 17.73 3.67
C VAL A 15 14.71 17.18 5.01
N ALA A 16 14.41 18.07 5.96
CA ALA A 16 13.77 17.74 7.23
C ALA A 16 12.36 17.13 7.07
N ASP A 17 11.52 17.72 6.22
CA ASP A 17 10.14 17.28 5.98
C ASP A 17 10.09 15.89 5.34
N ARG A 18 11.09 15.52 4.52
CA ARG A 18 11.18 14.19 3.92
C ARG A 18 11.36 13.10 4.97
N TRP A 19 12.23 13.32 5.95
CA TRP A 19 12.43 12.37 7.05
C TRP A 19 11.18 12.24 7.91
N VAL A 20 10.46 13.34 8.14
CA VAL A 20 9.18 13.32 8.85
C VAL A 20 8.14 12.49 8.08
N ILE A 21 8.01 12.69 6.76
CA ILE A 21 7.10 11.88 5.92
C ILE A 21 7.47 10.40 5.99
N MET A 22 8.76 10.06 5.81
CA MET A 22 9.22 8.67 5.86
C MET A 22 8.97 8.05 7.23
N ALA A 23 9.19 8.80 8.32
CA ALA A 23 8.89 8.35 9.68
C ALA A 23 7.40 8.10 9.87
N ILE A 24 6.52 9.01 9.45
CA ILE A 24 5.06 8.82 9.51
C ILE A 24 4.66 7.58 8.73
N VAL A 25 5.06 7.47 7.46
CA VAL A 25 4.71 6.32 6.62
C VAL A 25 5.25 5.03 7.24
N PHE A 26 6.50 4.99 7.69
CA PHE A 26 7.08 3.79 8.30
C PHE A 26 6.35 3.38 9.59
N VAL A 27 6.10 4.34 10.48
CA VAL A 27 5.43 4.07 11.76
C VAL A 27 4.02 3.53 11.54
N PHE A 28 3.24 4.17 10.68
CA PHE A 28 1.83 3.80 10.51
C PHE A 28 1.60 2.66 9.51
N THR A 29 2.47 2.43 8.54
CA THR A 29 2.24 1.37 7.54
C THR A 29 2.95 0.06 7.85
N PHE A 30 3.97 0.10 8.72
CA PHE A 30 4.77 -1.07 9.09
C PHE A 30 4.81 -1.27 10.61
N LEU A 31 5.38 -0.31 11.36
CA LEU A 31 5.70 -0.53 12.77
C LEU A 31 4.44 -0.77 13.61
N LEU A 32 3.44 0.10 13.53
CA LEU A 32 2.22 0.03 14.35
C LEU A 32 1.36 -1.21 14.01
N PRO A 33 1.09 -1.55 12.73
CA PRO A 33 0.39 -2.79 12.39
C PRO A 33 1.15 -4.05 12.83
N THR A 34 2.48 -4.10 12.64
CA THR A 34 3.29 -5.28 13.01
C THR A 34 3.37 -5.44 14.52
N LEU A 35 3.63 -4.36 15.26
CA LEU A 35 3.65 -4.40 16.73
C LEU A 35 2.28 -4.78 17.28
N GLY A 36 1.19 -4.19 16.79
CA GLY A 36 -0.13 -4.54 17.27
C GLY A 36 -0.53 -5.98 16.92
N THR A 37 -0.09 -6.50 15.76
CA THR A 37 -0.24 -7.95 15.46
C THR A 37 0.56 -8.82 16.43
N GLY A 38 1.79 -8.41 16.79
CA GLY A 38 2.61 -9.08 17.79
C GLY A 38 1.97 -9.06 19.19
N VAL A 39 1.34 -7.95 19.56
CA VAL A 39 0.57 -7.84 20.81
C VAL A 39 -0.63 -8.78 20.82
N LEU A 40 -1.39 -8.86 19.71
CA LEU A 40 -2.49 -9.81 19.57
C LEU A 40 -2.02 -11.27 19.69
N TYR A 41 -0.86 -11.59 19.13
CA TYR A 41 -0.23 -12.90 19.29
C TYR A 41 0.13 -13.17 20.76
N TRP A 42 0.73 -12.20 21.46
CA TRP A 42 1.12 -12.36 22.85
C TRP A 42 -0.07 -12.55 23.81
N PHE A 43 -1.20 -11.89 23.53
CA PHE A 43 -2.46 -12.09 24.26
C PHE A 43 -3.26 -13.32 23.79
N GLY A 44 -2.71 -14.18 22.94
CA GLY A 44 -3.35 -15.42 22.49
C GLY A 44 -4.56 -15.22 21.57
N HIS A 45 -4.74 -14.04 20.97
CA HIS A 45 -5.81 -13.80 19.98
C HIS A 45 -5.45 -14.33 18.59
N VAL A 46 -4.18 -14.67 18.36
CA VAL A 46 -3.63 -15.19 17.12
C VAL A 46 -2.65 -16.31 17.47
N ASP A 47 -2.77 -17.48 16.84
CA ASP A 47 -1.92 -18.64 17.15
C ASP A 47 -0.55 -18.59 16.44
N SER A 48 -0.44 -17.82 15.35
CA SER A 48 0.83 -17.67 14.63
C SER A 48 0.95 -16.31 13.93
N LEU A 49 2.15 -15.74 13.96
CA LEU A 49 2.47 -14.53 13.18
C LEU A 49 2.37 -14.75 11.66
N MET A 50 2.43 -16.00 11.20
CA MET A 50 2.21 -16.35 9.79
C MET A 50 0.74 -16.23 9.36
N LEU A 51 -0.20 -16.10 10.30
CA LEU A 51 -1.64 -15.91 10.04
C LEU A 51 -2.18 -16.91 8.99
N ARG A 52 -1.80 -18.19 9.14
CA ARG A 52 -2.17 -19.26 8.19
C ARG A 52 -3.68 -19.45 8.12
N GLU A 53 -4.34 -19.31 9.26
CA GLU A 53 -5.79 -19.39 9.38
C GLU A 53 -6.46 -18.09 9.01
N ARG A 54 -7.51 -18.20 8.16
CA ARG A 54 -8.26 -17.02 7.71
C ARG A 54 -8.91 -16.31 8.90
N ALA A 55 -9.40 -17.07 9.89
CA ALA A 55 -10.13 -16.55 11.03
C ALA A 55 -9.31 -15.57 11.89
N GLN A 56 -7.98 -15.66 11.86
CA GLN A 56 -7.06 -14.81 12.62
C GLN A 56 -6.67 -13.52 11.89
N ARG A 57 -6.97 -13.40 10.59
CA ARG A 57 -6.61 -12.24 9.74
C ARG A 57 -7.44 -10.97 9.97
N PRO A 58 -8.74 -11.03 10.33
CA PRO A 58 -9.58 -9.83 10.40
C PRO A 58 -9.06 -8.78 11.39
N LEU A 59 -8.63 -9.19 12.60
CA LEU A 59 -8.12 -8.26 13.61
C LEU A 59 -6.83 -7.54 13.17
N PRO A 60 -5.76 -8.24 12.73
CA PRO A 60 -4.58 -7.60 12.15
C PRO A 60 -4.87 -6.69 10.95
N LEU A 61 -5.77 -7.10 10.04
CA LEU A 61 -6.12 -6.30 8.87
C LEU A 61 -6.93 -5.06 9.23
N LEU A 62 -7.82 -5.15 10.22
CA LEU A 62 -8.58 -4.00 10.72
C LEU A 62 -7.67 -2.98 11.41
N LEU A 63 -6.73 -3.47 12.23
CA LEU A 63 -5.68 -2.63 12.81
C LEU A 63 -4.85 -1.95 11.72
N GLY A 64 -4.45 -2.70 10.69
CA GLY A 64 -3.76 -2.16 9.52
C GLY A 64 -4.57 -1.06 8.83
N ALA A 65 -5.85 -1.31 8.55
CA ALA A 65 -6.74 -0.32 7.92
C ALA A 65 -6.85 0.96 8.76
N PHE A 66 -7.01 0.82 10.08
CA PHE A 66 -7.05 1.97 10.99
C PHE A 66 -5.74 2.76 10.98
N SER A 67 -4.59 2.07 11.04
CA SER A 67 -3.27 2.69 11.03
C SER A 67 -2.98 3.43 9.72
N PHE A 68 -3.31 2.83 8.57
CA PHE A 68 -3.23 3.50 7.27
C PHE A 68 -4.18 4.71 7.20
N GLY A 69 -5.38 4.60 7.76
CA GLY A 69 -6.32 5.71 7.85
C GLY A 69 -5.77 6.88 8.67
N MET A 70 -5.12 6.62 9.80
CA MET A 70 -4.43 7.66 10.58
C MET A 70 -3.31 8.32 9.78
N ALA A 71 -2.49 7.55 9.06
CA ALA A 71 -1.47 8.12 8.17
C ALA A 71 -2.09 9.01 7.09
N SER A 72 -3.19 8.57 6.48
CA SER A 72 -3.91 9.32 5.47
C SER A 72 -4.42 10.66 6.01
N ILE A 73 -4.99 10.68 7.22
CA ILE A 73 -5.46 11.91 7.88
C ILE A 73 -4.29 12.85 8.20
N ILE A 74 -3.21 12.34 8.79
CA ILE A 74 -2.03 13.15 9.16
C ILE A 74 -1.41 13.79 7.93
N LEU A 75 -1.31 13.03 6.83
CA LEU A 75 -0.71 13.49 5.57
C LEU A 75 -1.67 14.34 4.71
N HIS A 76 -2.94 14.48 5.11
CA HIS A 76 -3.91 15.33 4.42
C HIS A 76 -3.77 16.81 4.82
N GLN A 77 -2.57 17.37 4.60
CA GLN A 77 -2.25 18.76 4.89
C GLN A 77 -1.65 19.41 3.64
N PRO A 78 -2.48 19.95 2.71
CA PRO A 78 -2.02 20.42 1.41
C PRO A 78 -1.06 21.61 1.48
N ALA A 79 -0.99 22.30 2.62
CA ALA A 79 -0.02 23.37 2.86
C ALA A 79 1.41 22.86 3.14
N ILE A 80 1.55 21.57 3.50
CA ILE A 80 2.82 20.97 3.96
C ILE A 80 3.21 19.78 3.09
N PHE A 81 2.24 18.96 2.66
CA PHE A 81 2.47 17.73 1.91
C PHE A 81 1.81 17.75 0.54
N ASP A 82 2.42 17.02 -0.40
CA ASP A 82 1.86 16.81 -1.73
C ASP A 82 0.49 16.12 -1.65
N ARG A 83 -0.49 16.67 -2.37
CA ARG A 83 -1.86 16.13 -2.46
C ARG A 83 -1.86 14.66 -2.89
N LEU A 84 -0.96 14.27 -3.80
CA LEU A 84 -0.83 12.90 -4.26
C LEU A 84 -0.47 11.94 -3.12
N LEU A 85 0.41 12.34 -2.19
CA LEU A 85 0.80 11.50 -1.07
C LEU A 85 -0.41 11.15 -0.20
N SER A 86 -1.21 12.16 0.16
CA SER A 86 -2.40 11.96 0.99
C SER A 86 -3.40 11.00 0.32
N GLN A 87 -3.57 11.09 -1.00
CA GLN A 87 -4.49 10.26 -1.75
C GLN A 87 -4.00 8.84 -1.98
N VAL A 88 -2.70 8.64 -2.24
CA VAL A 88 -2.12 7.30 -2.29
C VAL A 88 -2.33 6.60 -0.94
N MET A 89 -2.16 7.32 0.17
CA MET A 89 -2.45 6.79 1.50
C MET A 89 -3.95 6.49 1.69
N THR A 90 -4.85 7.34 1.19
CA THR A 90 -6.30 7.05 1.19
C THR A 90 -6.61 5.80 0.37
N GLY A 91 -6.04 5.68 -0.83
CA GLY A 91 -6.24 4.52 -1.70
C GLY A 91 -5.72 3.23 -1.08
N MET A 92 -4.56 3.28 -0.41
CA MET A 92 -4.03 2.13 0.29
C MET A 92 -4.83 1.80 1.55
N THR A 93 -5.36 2.79 2.27
CA THR A 93 -6.32 2.58 3.38
C THR A 93 -7.54 1.81 2.89
N LEU A 94 -8.15 2.26 1.78
CA LEU A 94 -9.29 1.60 1.18
C LEU A 94 -8.94 0.18 0.70
N ALA A 95 -7.76 -0.01 0.13
CA ALA A 95 -7.28 -1.32 -0.32
C ALA A 95 -7.12 -2.30 0.86
N VAL A 96 -6.51 -1.88 1.97
CA VAL A 96 -6.37 -2.70 3.18
C VAL A 96 -7.74 -2.98 3.82
N PHE A 97 -8.63 -1.99 3.85
CA PHE A 97 -10.00 -2.17 4.37
C PHE A 97 -10.82 -3.16 3.51
N LEU A 98 -10.71 -3.09 2.19
CA LEU A 98 -11.36 -4.07 1.30
C LEU A 98 -10.70 -5.45 1.43
N THR A 99 -9.39 -5.51 1.65
CA THR A 99 -8.68 -6.76 1.97
C THR A 99 -9.22 -7.40 3.24
N PHE A 100 -9.49 -6.60 4.28
CA PHE A 100 -10.19 -7.04 5.49
C PHE A 100 -11.57 -7.61 5.16
N LEU A 101 -12.42 -6.88 4.45
CA LEU A 101 -13.78 -7.31 4.10
C LEU A 101 -13.79 -8.61 3.30
N PHE A 102 -12.94 -8.70 2.27
CA PHE A 102 -12.81 -9.94 1.50
C PHE A 102 -12.29 -11.08 2.36
N SER A 103 -11.33 -10.83 3.24
CA SER A 103 -10.78 -11.85 4.16
C SER A 103 -11.81 -12.44 5.13
N LEU A 104 -12.97 -11.79 5.35
CA LEU A 104 -14.08 -12.38 6.11
C LEU A 104 -14.70 -13.58 5.40
N ARG A 105 -14.61 -13.66 4.06
CA ARG A 105 -15.25 -14.71 3.24
C ARG A 105 -14.25 -15.50 2.39
N TRP A 106 -13.16 -14.90 1.95
CA TRP A 106 -12.19 -15.53 1.04
C TRP A 106 -10.76 -15.01 1.27
N LYS A 107 -9.75 -15.89 1.21
CA LYS A 107 -8.36 -15.59 1.62
C LYS A 107 -7.60 -14.76 0.57
N ILE A 108 -7.96 -13.50 0.38
CA ILE A 108 -7.22 -12.59 -0.51
C ILE A 108 -5.78 -12.31 -0.02
N SER A 109 -4.83 -12.13 -0.95
CA SER A 109 -3.42 -11.86 -0.63
C SER A 109 -3.17 -10.38 -0.33
N ALA A 110 -2.99 -10.04 0.94
CA ALA A 110 -2.61 -8.68 1.37
C ALA A 110 -1.25 -8.23 0.79
N HIS A 111 -0.31 -9.15 0.60
CA HIS A 111 0.98 -8.85 -0.03
C HIS A 111 0.79 -8.49 -1.51
N GLY A 112 -0.12 -9.19 -2.21
CA GLY A 112 -0.52 -8.86 -3.57
C GLY A 112 -1.11 -7.46 -3.65
N VAL A 113 -1.99 -7.09 -2.70
CA VAL A 113 -2.57 -5.74 -2.61
C VAL A 113 -1.49 -4.67 -2.44
N GLY A 114 -0.50 -4.90 -1.57
CA GLY A 114 0.62 -3.98 -1.36
C GLY A 114 1.45 -3.75 -2.62
N VAL A 115 1.97 -4.81 -3.24
CA VAL A 115 2.79 -4.67 -4.47
C VAL A 115 1.96 -4.18 -5.66
N GLY A 116 0.67 -4.52 -5.70
CA GLY A 116 -0.28 -4.00 -6.68
C GLY A 116 -0.49 -2.50 -6.56
N GLY A 117 -0.65 -1.98 -5.34
CA GLY A 117 -0.74 -0.55 -5.09
C GLY A 117 0.51 0.22 -5.55
N ALA A 118 1.70 -0.33 -5.26
CA ALA A 118 2.96 0.24 -5.74
C ALA A 118 3.06 0.25 -7.27
N LEU A 119 2.66 -0.83 -7.93
CA LEU A 119 2.56 -0.90 -9.39
C LEU A 119 1.59 0.13 -9.95
N GLY A 120 0.41 0.26 -9.37
CA GLY A 120 -0.59 1.24 -9.79
C GLY A 120 -0.06 2.68 -9.73
N LEU A 121 0.64 3.04 -8.65
CA LEU A 121 1.25 4.36 -8.52
C LEU A 121 2.36 4.61 -9.56
N LEU A 122 3.27 3.66 -9.76
CA LEU A 122 4.35 3.83 -10.73
C LEU A 122 3.85 3.82 -12.18
N LEU A 123 2.77 3.07 -12.45
CA LEU A 123 2.10 3.12 -13.74
C LEU A 123 1.54 4.51 -14.02
N LEU A 124 0.90 5.15 -13.05
CA LEU A 124 0.46 6.55 -13.18
C LEU A 124 1.65 7.45 -13.53
N PHE A 125 2.73 7.41 -12.76
CA PHE A 125 3.90 8.24 -13.03
C PHE A 125 4.52 7.99 -14.40
N HIS A 126 4.49 6.76 -14.88
CA HIS A 126 4.94 6.44 -16.21
C HIS A 126 4.05 7.06 -17.30
N LEU A 127 2.73 7.06 -17.10
CA LEU A 127 1.76 7.60 -18.06
C LEU A 127 1.65 9.12 -18.04
N THR A 128 1.84 9.77 -16.88
CA THR A 128 1.63 11.22 -16.70
C THR A 128 2.93 12.02 -16.55
N GLY A 129 4.06 11.35 -16.30
CA GLY A 129 5.36 12.00 -16.07
C GLY A 129 6.24 12.09 -17.33
N PRO A 130 7.36 12.82 -17.26
CA PRO A 130 8.32 12.90 -18.35
C PRO A 130 8.92 11.52 -18.69
N SER A 131 9.14 11.28 -19.98
CA SER A 131 9.61 10.00 -20.51
C SER A 131 11.03 9.66 -20.04
N GLY A 132 11.22 8.46 -19.47
CA GLY A 132 12.54 7.88 -19.19
C GLY A 132 12.69 7.27 -17.78
N PRO A 133 12.87 8.06 -16.70
CA PRO A 133 13.26 7.54 -15.38
C PRO A 133 12.24 6.60 -14.73
N THR A 134 10.96 6.78 -15.06
CA THR A 134 9.83 6.02 -14.50
C THR A 134 9.73 4.60 -15.05
N LEU A 135 10.23 4.33 -16.27
CA LEU A 135 10.17 3.01 -16.90
C LEU A 135 10.99 1.98 -16.12
N TRP A 136 12.21 2.32 -15.73
CA TRP A 136 13.07 1.42 -14.93
C TRP A 136 12.47 1.13 -13.56
N GLY A 137 11.84 2.14 -12.92
CA GLY A 137 11.11 1.95 -11.68
C GLY A 137 9.92 0.99 -11.84
N LEU A 138 9.18 1.11 -12.95
CA LEU A 138 8.06 0.23 -13.26
C LEU A 138 8.53 -1.22 -13.49
N VAL A 139 9.57 -1.42 -14.31
CA VAL A 139 10.15 -2.75 -14.57
C VAL A 139 10.61 -3.39 -13.26
N LEU A 140 11.35 -2.67 -12.43
CA LEU A 140 11.79 -3.17 -11.13
C LEU A 140 10.60 -3.58 -10.25
N THR A 141 9.54 -2.80 -10.23
CA THR A 141 8.37 -3.08 -9.40
C THR A 141 7.57 -4.26 -9.93
N VAL A 142 7.52 -4.47 -11.24
CA VAL A 142 6.91 -5.68 -11.85
C VAL A 142 7.70 -6.92 -11.44
N LEU A 143 9.04 -6.87 -11.49
CA LEU A 143 9.88 -7.97 -11.05
C LEU A 143 9.67 -8.26 -9.55
N LEU A 144 9.68 -7.23 -8.70
CA LEU A 144 9.43 -7.38 -7.27
C LEU A 144 8.02 -7.94 -6.98
N ALA A 145 7.00 -7.47 -7.67
CA ALA A 145 5.64 -8.00 -7.54
C ALA A 145 5.58 -9.48 -7.92
N GLY A 146 6.21 -9.85 -9.05
CA GLY A 146 6.33 -11.24 -9.49
C GLY A 146 7.04 -12.11 -8.45
N SER A 147 8.18 -11.65 -7.91
CA SER A 147 8.93 -12.36 -6.87
C SER A 147 8.11 -12.54 -5.59
N VAL A 148 7.43 -11.49 -5.12
CA VAL A 148 6.60 -11.54 -3.91
C VAL A 148 5.44 -12.52 -4.09
N LEU A 149 4.71 -12.44 -5.21
CA LEU A 149 3.61 -13.36 -5.48
C LEU A 149 4.09 -14.80 -5.65
N SER A 150 5.20 -15.01 -6.36
CA SER A 150 5.81 -16.34 -6.52
C SER A 150 6.19 -16.95 -5.18
N ALA A 151 6.77 -16.17 -4.27
CA ALA A 151 7.09 -16.63 -2.93
C ALA A 151 5.82 -17.00 -2.12
N ARG A 152 4.71 -16.28 -2.27
CA ARG A 152 3.44 -16.64 -1.61
C ARG A 152 2.86 -17.95 -2.12
N LEU A 153 2.95 -18.19 -3.43
CA LEU A 153 2.49 -19.45 -4.06
C LEU A 153 3.40 -20.62 -3.69
N ALA A 154 4.72 -20.43 -3.73
CA ALA A 154 5.70 -21.46 -3.38
C ALA A 154 5.61 -21.91 -1.90
N LEU A 155 5.25 -20.98 -1.01
CA LEU A 155 4.99 -21.30 0.41
C LEU A 155 3.62 -21.94 0.65
N GLY A 156 2.79 -22.12 -0.39
CA GLY A 156 1.41 -22.61 -0.24
C GLY A 156 0.52 -21.67 0.59
N ALA A 157 0.90 -20.41 0.74
CA ALA A 157 0.19 -19.45 1.59
C ALA A 157 -1.11 -18.96 0.94
N HIS A 158 -1.17 -18.99 -0.39
CA HIS A 158 -2.29 -18.54 -1.21
C HIS A 158 -2.41 -19.37 -2.50
N THR A 159 -3.60 -19.40 -3.09
CA THR A 159 -3.81 -19.90 -4.46
C THR A 159 -3.52 -18.81 -5.51
N PRO A 160 -3.31 -19.16 -6.79
CA PRO A 160 -3.13 -18.17 -7.85
C PRO A 160 -4.29 -17.15 -7.92
N GLY A 161 -5.53 -17.59 -7.76
CA GLY A 161 -6.70 -16.71 -7.76
C GLY A 161 -6.65 -15.67 -6.62
N GLU A 162 -6.27 -16.10 -5.42
CA GLU A 162 -6.13 -15.22 -4.24
C GLU A 162 -4.98 -14.21 -4.40
N ALA A 163 -3.87 -14.64 -5.02
CA ALA A 163 -2.72 -13.81 -5.31
C ALA A 163 -3.04 -12.73 -6.35
N TRP A 164 -3.63 -13.12 -7.49
CA TRP A 164 -4.02 -12.21 -8.56
C TRP A 164 -5.14 -11.27 -8.14
N ALA A 165 -6.13 -11.73 -7.39
CA ALA A 165 -7.18 -10.85 -6.87
C ALA A 165 -6.61 -9.76 -5.95
N GLY A 166 -5.64 -10.12 -5.09
CA GLY A 166 -4.92 -9.13 -4.28
C GLY A 166 -4.19 -8.11 -5.14
N LEU A 167 -3.40 -8.57 -6.11
CA LEU A 167 -2.67 -7.70 -7.03
C LEU A 167 -3.60 -6.72 -7.77
N SER A 168 -4.66 -7.24 -8.39
CA SER A 168 -5.62 -6.45 -9.15
C SER A 168 -6.37 -5.44 -8.29
N LEU A 169 -6.73 -5.80 -7.05
CA LEU A 169 -7.36 -4.87 -6.10
C LEU A 169 -6.44 -3.69 -5.78
N GLY A 170 -5.16 -3.97 -5.48
CA GLY A 170 -4.16 -2.93 -5.20
C GLY A 170 -3.93 -2.01 -6.39
N ILE A 171 -3.72 -2.57 -7.58
CA ILE A 171 -3.53 -1.79 -8.81
C ILE A 171 -4.76 -0.92 -9.06
N GLY A 172 -5.95 -1.52 -9.10
CA GLY A 172 -7.18 -0.83 -9.48
C GLY A 172 -7.52 0.34 -8.57
N LEU A 173 -7.37 0.18 -7.25
CA LEU A 173 -7.69 1.25 -6.31
C LEU A 173 -6.68 2.40 -6.35
N VAL A 174 -5.38 2.09 -6.26
CA VAL A 174 -4.37 3.15 -6.21
C VAL A 174 -4.26 3.86 -7.56
N PHE A 175 -4.24 3.10 -8.67
CA PHE A 175 -4.22 3.69 -10.00
C PHE A 175 -5.50 4.49 -10.28
N GLY A 176 -6.68 3.90 -10.04
CA GLY A 176 -7.96 4.54 -10.31
C GLY A 176 -8.17 5.84 -9.54
N LEU A 177 -7.86 5.85 -8.24
CA LEU A 177 -7.95 7.07 -7.43
C LEU A 177 -6.95 8.14 -7.85
N SER A 178 -5.72 7.73 -8.20
CA SER A 178 -4.69 8.69 -8.59
C SER A 178 -4.92 9.27 -9.99
N VAL A 179 -5.45 8.48 -10.93
CA VAL A 179 -5.93 8.98 -12.23
C VAL A 179 -7.11 9.92 -12.04
N GLY A 180 -8.06 9.59 -11.16
CA GLY A 180 -9.18 10.46 -10.82
C GLY A 180 -8.72 11.83 -10.29
N LEU A 181 -7.68 11.88 -9.47
CA LEU A 181 -7.05 13.15 -9.08
C LEU A 181 -6.47 13.87 -10.30
N TRP A 182 -5.67 13.17 -11.10
CA TRP A 182 -4.97 13.78 -12.23
C TRP A 182 -5.96 14.45 -13.20
N LEU A 183 -7.10 13.81 -13.48
CA LEU A 183 -8.17 14.36 -14.31
C LEU A 183 -8.91 15.55 -13.69
N SER A 184 -8.79 15.75 -12.36
CA SER A 184 -9.49 16.80 -11.61
C SER A 184 -8.64 18.07 -11.38
N ASN A 185 -7.37 18.06 -11.78
CA ASN A 185 -6.47 19.21 -11.77
C ASN A 185 -6.32 19.77 -13.18
#